data_AF-A0A3D0VZ70-F1
#
_entry.id   AF-A0A3D0VZ70-F1
#
_cell.length_a   1.000
_cell.length_b   1.000
_cell.length_c   1.000
_cell.angle_alpha   90.00
_cell.angle_beta   90.00
_cell.angle_gamma   90.00
#
_symmetry.space_group_name_H-M   'P 1'
#
loop_
_entity.id
_entity.type
_entity.pdbx_description
1 polymer ?
#
loop_
_entity_poly.entity_id
_entity_poly.type
_entity_poly.pdbx_seq_one_letter_code
_entity_poly.pdbx_strand_id
1 'polypeptide(L)' 'DFRGQGIARAILDHAIDFYRYQGYDGMIALPIIGDFKKELHYRGTMNMYSERGYEEIGQEGQTKILYKKL' A
#
# COMPACT_ATOMS: atom_id res chain seq x y z
N ASP A 1 12.17 6.52 -14.88
CA ASP A 1 12.03 5.55 -15.99
C ASP A 1 11.08 4.38 -15.74
N PHE A 2 10.84 3.91 -14.51
CA PHE A 2 9.96 2.75 -14.24
C PHE A 2 8.52 3.08 -13.79
N ARG A 3 8.13 4.35 -13.79
CA ARG A 3 6.77 4.76 -13.39
C ARG A 3 5.75 4.29 -14.44
N GLY A 4 4.56 3.92 -13.99
CA GLY A 4 3.47 3.48 -14.87
C GLY A 4 3.57 2.02 -15.35
N GLN A 5 4.67 1.32 -15.08
CA GLN A 5 4.89 -0.06 -15.54
C GLN A 5 4.34 -1.13 -14.57
N GLY A 6 3.60 -0.74 -13.54
CA GLY A 6 3.06 -1.69 -12.56
C GLY A 6 4.08 -2.34 -11.63
N ILE A 7 5.37 -1.97 -11.69
CA ILE A 7 6.43 -2.58 -10.86
C ILE A 7 6.12 -2.49 -9.36
N ALA A 8 5.63 -1.34 -8.87
CA ALA A 8 5.26 -1.20 -7.46
C ALA A 8 4.14 -2.17 -7.04
N ARG A 9 3.19 -2.45 -7.95
CA ARG A 9 2.12 -3.43 -7.72
C ARG A 9 2.68 -4.84 -7.62
N ALA A 10 3.54 -5.23 -8.56
CA ALA A 10 4.20 -6.53 -8.55
C ALA A 10 5.05 -6.76 -7.29
N ILE A 11 5.77 -5.73 -6.84
CA ILE A 11 6.53 -5.78 -5.58
C ILE A 11 5.59 -5.99 -4.39
N LEU A 12 4.47 -5.27 -4.35
CA LEU A 12 3.49 -5.41 -3.27
C LEU A 12 2.84 -6.80 -3.27
N ASP A 13 2.50 -7.35 -4.44
CA ASP A 13 1.96 -8.71 -4.57
C ASP A 13 2.95 -9.75 -4.02
N HIS A 14 4.22 -9.66 -4.43
CA HIS A 14 5.26 -10.54 -3.91
C HIS A 14 5.45 -10.41 -2.39
N ALA A 15 5.41 -9.19 -1.85
CA ALA A 15 5.53 -8.96 -0.41
C ALA A 15 4.38 -9.59 0.38
N ILE A 16 3.13 -9.46 -0.11
CA ILE A 16 1.95 -10.08 0.51
C ILE A 16 2.12 -11.59 0.60
N ASP A 17 2.49 -12.24 -0.51
CA ASP A 17 2.67 -13.68 -0.55
C ASP A 17 3.83 -14.15 0.33
N PHE A 18 4.95 -13.42 0.31
CA PHE A 18 6.11 -13.71 1.13
C PHE A 18 5.77 -13.64 2.63
N TYR A 19 5.18 -12.54 3.10
CA TYR A 19 4.89 -12.38 4.52
C TYR A 19 3.76 -13.30 5.01
N ARG A 20 2.77 -13.61 4.16
CA ARG A 20 1.80 -14.66 4.45
C ARG A 20 2.48 -16.01 4.66
N TYR A 21 3.38 -16.39 3.75
CA TYR A 21 4.14 -17.64 3.85
C TYR A 21 5.00 -17.70 5.13
N GLN A 22 5.57 -16.57 5.54
CA GLN A 22 6.32 -16.46 6.80
C GLN A 22 5.45 -16.49 8.07
N GLY A 23 4.12 -16.55 7.95
CA GLY A 23 3.20 -16.64 9.07
C GLY A 23 2.93 -15.31 9.79
N TYR A 24 3.12 -14.17 9.11
CA TYR A 24 2.75 -12.87 9.67
C TYR A 24 1.23 -12.71 9.74
N ASP A 25 0.75 -12.05 10.79
CA ASP A 25 -0.68 -11.83 10.98
C ASP A 25 -1.31 -10.82 10.03
N GLY A 26 -0.53 -9.87 9.54
CA GLY A 26 -1.04 -8.79 8.71
C GLY A 26 -0.01 -7.75 8.34
N MET A 27 -0.44 -6.78 7.52
CA MET A 27 0.39 -5.69 7.02
C MET A 27 -0.32 -4.36 7.22
N ILE A 28 0.45 -3.33 7.62
CA ILE A 28 -0.03 -1.94 7.69
C ILE A 28 0.51 -1.18 6.47
N ALA A 29 -0.35 -0.37 5.84
CA ALA A 29 0.03 0.57 4.79
C ALA A 29 -0.39 2.00 5.18
N LEU A 30 0.43 2.98 4.77
CA LEU A 30 0.27 4.39 5.15
C LEU A 30 0.24 5.31 3.91
N PRO A 31 -0.68 5.12 2.95
CA PRO A 31 -0.78 6.01 1.79
C PRO A 31 -1.15 7.43 2.21
N ILE A 32 -0.55 8.41 1.53
CA ILE A 32 -0.83 9.83 1.73
C ILE A 32 -2.00 10.22 0.83
N ILE A 33 -2.99 10.91 1.40
CA ILE A 33 -4.13 11.52 0.74
C ILE A 33 -3.90 13.04 0.66
N GLY A 34 -3.81 13.57 -0.56
CA GLY A 34 -3.62 15.00 -0.78
C GLY A 34 -3.06 15.31 -2.17
N ASP A 35 -3.22 16.56 -2.58
CA ASP A 35 -2.71 17.10 -3.86
C ASP A 35 -1.20 17.41 -3.76
N PHE A 36 -0.41 16.40 -3.41
CA PHE A 36 1.04 16.53 -3.53
C PHE A 36 1.45 16.21 -4.97
N LYS A 37 2.61 16.74 -5.38
CA LYS A 37 3.23 16.31 -6.64
C LYS A 37 3.37 14.79 -6.59
N LYS A 38 2.77 14.08 -7.55
CA LYS A 38 2.80 12.60 -7.67
C LYS A 38 4.22 12.01 -7.52
N GLU A 39 5.23 12.80 -7.84
CA GLU A 39 6.65 12.48 -7.70
C GLU A 39 7.09 12.24 -6.24
N LEU A 40 6.38 12.79 -5.27
CA LEU A 40 6.65 12.66 -3.82
C LEU A 40 5.81 11.55 -3.16
N HIS A 41 4.94 10.87 -3.91
CA HIS A 41 4.09 9.80 -3.38
C HIS A 41 4.87 8.47 -3.29
N TYR A 42 5.90 8.44 -2.46
CA TYR A 42 6.71 7.23 -2.22
C TYR A 42 5.95 6.14 -1.46
N ARG A 43 4.80 6.47 -0.86
CA ARG A 43 3.97 5.57 -0.05
C ARG A 43 2.83 4.89 -0.82
N GLY A 44 2.90 4.86 -2.15
CA GLY A 44 1.85 4.30 -2.99
C GLY A 44 0.57 5.14 -3.00
N THR A 45 -0.49 4.57 -3.57
CA THR A 45 -1.81 5.22 -3.68
C THR A 45 -2.85 4.37 -2.96
N MET A 46 -3.96 4.98 -2.50
CA MET A 46 -5.07 4.25 -1.88
C MET A 46 -5.54 3.07 -2.73
N ASN A 47 -5.76 3.28 -4.03
CA ASN A 47 -6.25 2.24 -4.94
C ASN A 47 -5.32 1.03 -5.02
N MET A 48 -4.01 1.25 -5.00
CA MET A 48 -3.04 0.15 -5.05
C MET A 48 -3.21 -0.84 -3.89
N TYR A 49 -3.55 -0.33 -2.71
CA TYR A 49 -3.76 -1.14 -1.51
C TYR A 49 -5.18 -1.73 -1.46
N SER A 50 -6.22 -0.93 -1.77
CA SER A 50 -7.60 -1.43 -1.74
C SER A 50 -7.86 -2.56 -2.74
N GLU A 51 -7.25 -2.50 -3.94
CA GLU A 51 -7.25 -3.58 -4.93
C GLU A 51 -6.72 -4.92 -4.39
N ARG A 52 -5.92 -4.90 -3.31
CA ARG A 52 -5.29 -6.08 -2.69
C ARG A 52 -5.95 -6.48 -1.36
N GLY A 53 -7.11 -5.91 -1.06
CA GLY A 53 -7.86 -6.22 0.17
C GLY A 53 -7.20 -5.65 1.43
N TYR A 54 -6.56 -4.49 1.32
CA TYR A 54 -6.32 -3.66 2.49
C TYR A 54 -7.59 -2.88 2.83
N GLU A 55 -7.92 -2.79 4.10
CA GLU A 55 -9.08 -2.09 4.63
C GLU A 55 -8.61 -0.85 5.40
N GLU A 56 -9.36 0.25 5.32
CA GLU A 56 -9.07 1.45 6.10
C GLU A 56 -9.42 1.22 7.57
N ILE A 57 -8.45 1.45 8.45
CA ILE A 57 -8.60 1.34 9.91
C ILE A 57 -8.42 2.67 10.63
N GLY A 58 -8.07 3.73 9.90
CA GLY A 58 -7.95 5.08 10.47
C GLY A 58 -7.32 6.10 9.55
N GLN A 59 -7.15 7.31 10.08
CA GLN A 59 -6.51 8.42 9.40
C GLN A 59 -5.84 9.33 10.42
N GLU A 60 -4.65 9.84 10.06
CA GLU A 60 -3.95 10.89 10.80
C GLU A 60 -3.52 12.00 9.82
N GLY A 61 -4.15 13.17 9.94
CA GLY A 61 -3.94 14.28 9.01
C GLY A 61 -4.21 13.85 7.57
N GLN A 62 -3.16 13.86 6.76
CA GLN A 62 -3.18 13.46 5.34
C GLN A 62 -2.67 12.05 5.10
N THR A 63 -2.55 11.20 6.12
CA THR A 63 -2.16 9.80 5.98
C THR A 63 -3.34 8.91 6.32
N LYS A 64 -3.72 8.01 5.42
CA LYS A 64 -4.65 6.92 5.72
C LYS A 64 -3.89 5.76 6.33
N ILE A 65 -4.50 5.06 7.26
CA ILE A 65 -3.95 3.86 7.89
C ILE A 65 -4.77 2.70 7.38
N LEU A 66 -4.14 1.80 6.63
CA LEU A 66 -4.78 0.62 6.09
C LEU A 66 -4.19 -0.64 6.71
N TYR A 67 -5.02 -1.67 6.89
CA TYR A 67 -4.61 -2.97 7.38
C TYR A 67 -5.06 -4.07 6.42
N LYS A 68 -4.19 -5.06 6.22
CA LYS A 68 -4.51 -6.30 5.53
C LYS A 68 -4.22 -7.46 6.47
N LYS A 69 -5.23 -8.28 6.76
CA LYS A 69 -5.00 -9.63 7.32
C LYS A 69 -4.31 -10.48 6.24
N LEU A 70 -3.22 -11.13 6.60
CA LEU A 70 -2.46 -12.01 5.69
C LEU A 70 -2.93 -13.46 5.77
#